data_AF-A0A0F9BQG9-F1
#
_entry.id   AF-A0A0F9BQG9-F1
#
_cell.length_a   1.000
_cell.length_b   1.000
_cell.length_c   1.000
_cell.angle_alpha   90.00
_cell.angle_beta   90.00
_cell.angle_gamma   90.00
#
_symmetry.space_group_name_H-M   'P 1'
#
loop_
_entity.id
_entity.type
_entity.pdbx_description
1 polymer ?
#
loop_
_entity_poly.entity_id
_entity_poly.type
_entity_poly.pdbx_seq_one_letter_code
_entity_poly.pdbx_strand_id
1 'polypeptide(L)'
;MPKEMLLELMTKHPDIEMDVSLTLLQTISIIGNIELALRHPKNKGHSSNIAKQAAEYLIKEMFLTWPEMYESKELVKAWSTIFDFKLE
;
A
#
# COMPACT_ATOMS: atom_id res chain seq x y z
N MET A 1 19.39 7.12 3.32
CA MET A 1 20.35 6.33 2.51
C MET A 1 20.38 6.90 1.10
N PRO A 2 21.56 7.10 0.47
CA PRO A 2 21.65 7.53 -0.92
C PRO A 2 21.07 6.50 -1.90
N LYS A 3 20.51 6.96 -3.02
CA LYS A 3 19.79 6.11 -3.99
C LYS A 3 20.68 5.04 -4.62
N GLU A 4 21.94 5.37 -4.90
CA GLU A 4 22.89 4.43 -5.50
C GLU A 4 23.21 3.27 -4.54
N MET A 5 23.34 3.59 -3.26
CA MET A 5 23.63 2.62 -2.20
C MET A 5 22.46 1.67 -1.97
N LEU A 6 21.23 2.17 -2.07
CA LEU A 6 20.03 1.36 -1.95
C LEU A 6 19.90 0.36 -3.10
N LEU A 7 20.14 0.80 -4.34
CA LEU A 7 20.06 -0.05 -5.52
C LEU A 7 21.07 -1.19 -5.46
N GLU A 8 22.30 -0.89 -5.04
CA GLU A 8 23.37 -1.87 -4.88
C GLU A 8 23.02 -2.92 -3.81
N LEU A 9 22.46 -2.49 -2.67
CA LEU A 9 21.96 -3.37 -1.63
C LEU A 9 20.88 -4.33 -2.14
N MET A 10 19.86 -3.78 -2.84
CA MET A 10 18.74 -4.58 -3.37
C MET A 10 19.17 -5.59 -4.44
N THR A 11 20.24 -5.30 -5.20
CA THR A 11 20.72 -6.22 -6.26
C THR A 11 21.65 -7.30 -5.74
N LYS A 12 22.51 -6.99 -4.76
CA LYS A 12 23.50 -7.95 -4.23
C LYS A 12 22.93 -8.85 -3.14
N HIS A 13 21.91 -8.38 -2.44
CA HIS A 13 21.29 -9.09 -1.34
C HIS A 13 19.76 -8.95 -1.44
N PRO A 14 19.14 -9.65 -2.41
CA PRO A 14 17.69 -9.60 -2.60
C PRO A 14 16.92 -10.09 -1.36
N ASP A 15 17.59 -10.83 -0.48
CA ASP A 15 17.02 -11.38 0.77
C ASP A 15 17.15 -10.42 1.96
N ILE A 16 17.71 -9.22 1.79
CA ILE A 16 17.73 -8.22 2.86
C ILE A 16 16.32 -7.70 3.08
N GLU A 17 15.76 -8.08 4.23
CA GLU A 17 14.55 -7.46 4.76
C GLU A 17 14.84 -5.99 5.08
N MET A 18 14.15 -5.11 4.36
CA MET A 18 14.18 -3.68 4.62
C MET A 18 12.96 -3.29 5.44
N ASP A 19 13.20 -2.80 6.65
CA ASP A 19 12.16 -2.15 7.45
C ASP A 19 11.98 -0.70 7.00
N VAL A 20 10.74 -0.32 6.68
CA VAL A 20 10.38 1.02 6.24
C VAL A 20 9.31 1.57 7.16
N SER A 21 9.72 2.44 8.08
CA SER A 21 8.78 3.14 8.96
C SER A 21 8.09 4.27 8.20
N LEU A 22 6.80 4.11 7.93
CA LEU A 22 5.95 5.12 7.32
C LEU A 22 5.12 5.84 8.39
N THR A 23 4.94 7.15 8.22
CA THR A 23 3.94 7.91 8.99
C THR A 23 2.54 7.64 8.45
N LEU A 24 1.50 7.85 9.27
CA LEU A 24 0.10 7.71 8.86
C LEU A 24 -0.21 8.47 7.55
N LEU A 25 0.25 9.71 7.43
CA LEU A 25 0.04 10.53 6.23
C LEU A 25 0.72 9.93 4.99
N GLN A 26 1.93 9.37 5.13
CA GLN A 26 2.63 8.72 4.03
C GLN A 26 1.90 7.44 3.60
N THR A 27 1.43 6.63 4.55
CA THR A 27 0.63 5.43 4.27
C THR A 27 -0.65 5.78 3.51
N ILE A 28 -1.42 6.75 4.00
CA ILE A 28 -2.64 7.24 3.31
C ILE A 28 -2.30 7.76 1.91
N SER A 29 -1.20 8.50 1.76
CA SER A 29 -0.77 9.04 0.46
C SER A 29 -0.42 7.94 -0.54
N ILE A 30 0.24 6.87 -0.10
CA ILE A 30 0.57 5.72 -0.95
C ILE A 30 -0.72 5.01 -1.38
N ILE A 31 -1.63 4.72 -0.45
CA ILE A 31 -2.92 4.08 -0.75
C ILE A 31 -3.72 4.92 -1.75
N GLY A 32 -3.83 6.24 -1.53
CA GLY A 32 -4.52 7.16 -2.44
C GLY A 32 -3.89 7.23 -3.83
N ASN A 33 -2.55 7.18 -3.93
CA ASN A 33 -1.88 7.16 -5.23
C ASN A 33 -2.12 5.84 -5.99
N ILE A 34 -2.17 4.70 -5.29
CA ILE A 34 -2.54 3.42 -5.89
C ILE A 34 -3.98 3.48 -6.40
N GLU A 35 -4.91 3.98 -5.58
CA GLU A 35 -6.31 4.19 -6.00
C GLU A 35 -6.38 5.04 -7.28
N LEU A 36 -5.72 6.20 -7.30
CA LEU A 36 -5.70 7.10 -8.45
C LEU A 36 -5.13 6.41 -9.71
N ALA A 37 -4.05 5.64 -9.55
CA ALA A 37 -3.46 4.90 -10.66
C ALA A 37 -4.43 3.84 -11.21
N LEU A 38 -5.14 3.11 -10.33
CA LEU A 38 -6.09 2.06 -10.75
C LEU A 38 -7.33 2.60 -11.47
N ARG A 39 -7.67 3.89 -11.29
CA ARG A 39 -8.75 4.53 -12.07
C ARG A 39 -8.39 4.69 -13.55
N HIS A 40 -7.11 4.68 -13.91
CA HIS A 40 -6.69 4.86 -15.30
C HIS A 40 -7.02 3.61 -16.14
N PRO A 41 -7.70 3.73 -17.28
CA PRO A 41 -8.23 2.58 -18.04
C PRO A 41 -7.16 1.65 -18.61
N LYS A 42 -5.90 2.09 -18.70
CA LYS A 42 -4.76 1.27 -19.12
C LYS A 42 -4.16 0.42 -17.99
N ASN A 43 -4.46 0.72 -16.73
CA ASN A 43 -3.90 0.03 -15.57
C ASN A 43 -4.80 -1.14 -15.17
N LYS A 44 -4.77 -2.20 -15.98
CA LYS A 44 -5.57 -3.42 -15.83
C LYS A 44 -4.67 -4.66 -15.85
N GLY A 45 -5.23 -5.81 -15.45
CA GLY A 45 -4.55 -7.11 -15.52
C GLY A 45 -3.66 -7.40 -14.32
N HIS A 46 -2.52 -8.04 -14.56
CA HIS A 46 -1.68 -8.57 -13.47
C HIS A 46 -1.13 -7.48 -12.55
N SER A 47 -0.58 -6.40 -13.12
CA SER A 47 -0.03 -5.29 -12.35
C SER A 47 -1.08 -4.57 -11.48
N SER A 48 -2.34 -4.49 -11.94
CA SER A 48 -3.41 -3.93 -11.11
C SER A 48 -3.74 -4.82 -9.91
N ASN A 49 -3.67 -6.14 -10.07
CA ASN A 49 -3.93 -7.06 -8.96
C ASN A 49 -2.82 -6.97 -7.90
N ILE A 50 -1.56 -6.88 -8.32
CA ILE A 50 -0.43 -6.65 -7.41
C ILE A 50 -0.61 -5.33 -6.64
N ALA A 51 -0.99 -4.25 -7.34
CA ALA A 51 -1.20 -2.96 -6.71
C ALA A 51 -2.35 -2.98 -5.68
N LYS A 52 -3.44 -3.70 -5.99
CA LYS A 52 -4.55 -3.91 -5.03
C LYS A 52 -4.10 -4.66 -3.77
N GLN A 53 -3.34 -5.75 -3.94
CA GLN A 53 -2.81 -6.51 -2.80
C GLN A 53 -1.84 -5.67 -1.95
N ALA A 54 -0.99 -4.86 -2.59
CA ALA A 54 -0.11 -3.93 -1.88
C ALA A 54 -0.91 -2.89 -1.07
N ALA A 55 -1.99 -2.34 -1.65
CA ALA A 55 -2.88 -1.42 -0.94
C ALA A 55 -3.61 -2.11 0.22
N GLU A 56 -4.13 -3.32 0.03
CA GLU A 56 -4.75 -4.12 1.10
C GLU A 56 -3.80 -4.33 2.27
N TYR A 57 -2.56 -4.75 1.99
CA TYR A 57 -1.55 -4.95 3.02
C TYR A 57 -1.29 -3.66 3.81
N LEU A 58 -1.07 -2.54 3.12
CA LEU A 58 -0.85 -1.24 3.76
C LEU A 58 -2.05 -0.79 4.60
N ILE A 59 -3.28 -1.06 4.15
CA ILE A 59 -4.50 -0.71 4.88
C ILE A 59 -4.61 -1.56 6.16
N LYS A 60 -4.35 -2.86 6.09
CA LYS A 60 -4.35 -3.76 7.25
C LYS A 60 -3.31 -3.32 8.28
N GLU A 61 -2.07 -3.08 7.85
CA GLU A 61 -1.00 -2.57 8.72
C GLU A 61 -1.34 -1.20 9.33
N MET A 62 -1.96 -0.31 8.54
CA MET A 62 -2.41 0.98 9.03
C MET A 62 -3.44 0.83 10.15
N PHE A 63 -4.40 -0.09 10.04
CA PHE A 63 -5.40 -0.32 11.10
C PHE A 63 -4.83 -1.01 12.34
N LEU A 64 -3.81 -1.85 12.19
CA LEU A 64 -3.10 -2.41 13.34
C LEU A 64 -2.32 -1.33 14.09
N THR A 65 -1.73 -0.38 13.37
CA THR A 65 -0.88 0.67 13.95
C THR A 65 -1.70 1.87 14.47
N TRP A 66 -2.77 2.25 13.76
CA TRP A 66 -3.68 3.35 14.08
C TRP A 66 -5.15 2.88 14.05
N PRO A 67 -5.61 2.16 15.09
CA PRO A 67 -6.96 1.59 15.15
C PRO A 67 -8.08 2.62 15.03
N GLU A 68 -7.85 3.88 15.42
CA GLU A 68 -8.81 4.98 15.29
C GLU A 68 -9.25 5.20 13.83
N MET A 69 -8.42 4.82 12.86
CA MET A 69 -8.77 4.92 11.44
C MET A 69 -9.92 3.98 11.06
N TYR A 70 -10.17 2.93 11.85
CA TYR A 70 -11.29 2.00 11.66
C TYR A 70 -12.65 2.65 11.97
N GLU A 71 -12.67 3.74 12.74
CA GLU A 71 -13.89 4.48 13.05
C GLU A 71 -14.49 5.15 11.80
N SER A 72 -13.66 5.40 10.78
CA SER A 72 -14.09 5.96 9.50
C SER A 72 -14.69 4.89 8.58
N LYS A 73 -15.91 4.43 8.92
CA LYS A 73 -16.61 3.34 8.21
C LYS A 73 -16.78 3.59 6.71
N GLU A 74 -16.93 4.85 6.30
CA GLU A 74 -17.04 5.23 4.88
C GLU A 74 -15.75 4.98 4.13
N LEU A 75 -14.61 5.37 4.71
CA LEU A 75 -13.28 5.15 4.14
C LEU A 75 -12.99 3.66 4.00
N VAL A 76 -13.25 2.90 5.06
CA VAL A 76 -13.08 1.43 5.08
C VAL A 76 -13.89 0.77 3.96
N LYS A 77 -15.16 1.16 3.81
CA LYS A 77 -16.05 0.63 2.77
C LYS A 77 -15.60 1.03 1.36
N ALA A 78 -15.13 2.26 1.18
CA ALA A 78 -14.63 2.74 -0.11
C ALA A 78 -13.41 1.92 -0.55
N TRP A 79 -12.42 1.76 0.33
CA TRP A 79 -11.22 1.01 0.02
C TRP A 79 -11.46 -0.49 -0.15
N SER A 80 -12.31 -1.11 0.66
CA SER A 80 -12.68 -2.53 0.48
C SER A 80 -13.31 -2.78 -0.90
N THR A 81 -14.10 -1.82 -1.38
CA THR A 81 -14.71 -1.88 -2.72
C THR A 81 -13.69 -1.65 -3.84
N ILE A 82 -12.80 -0.65 -3.70
CA ILE A 82 -11.82 -0.28 -4.73
C ILE A 82 -10.76 -1.38 -4.91
N PHE A 83 -10.23 -1.86 -3.78
CA PHE A 83 -9.13 -2.84 -3.77
C PHE A 83 -9.62 -4.29 -3.70
N ASP A 84 -10.93 -4.52 -3.56
CA ASP A 84 -11.57 -5.85 -3.59
C ASP A 84 -11.07 -6.77 -2.46
N PHE A 85 -11.14 -6.30 -1.22
CA PHE A 85 -10.76 -7.08 -0.03
C PHE A 85 -11.82 -7.00 1.08
N LYS A 86 -11.71 -7.91 2.06
CA LYS A 86 -12.48 -7.87 3.30
C LYS A 86 -11.52 -7.74 4.48
N LEU A 87 -11.90 -6.94 5.46
CA LEU A 87 -11.24 -6.93 6.76
C LEU A 87 -11.89 -8.04 7.58
N GLU A 88 -11.07 -8.99 8.04
CA GLU A 88 -11.47 -10.08 8.93
C GLU A 88 -11.50 -9.62 10.39
#